data_AF-A0A5P9XQ00-F1
#
_entry.id   AF-A0A5P9XQ00-F1
#
_cell.length_a   1.000
_cell.length_b   1.000
_cell.length_c   1.000
_cell.angle_alpha   90.00
_cell.angle_beta   90.00
_cell.angle_gamma   90.00
#
_symmetry.space_group_name_H-M   'P 1'
#
loop_
_entity.id
_entity.type
_entity.pdbx_description
1 polymer ?
#
loop_
_entity_poly.entity_id
_entity_poly.type
_entity_poly.pdbx_seq_one_letter_code
_entity_poly.pdbx_strand_id
1 'polypeptide(L)'
;MTENVVNLLLKDGYLFIPASVYRDAMADLRAVAVLWRSACLHLIPLHPGSVGGFLLKRRNLAGDRVIDLRIFLREHELQENYEGVLSFLWIPEQGAWQTSQLCPE
;
A
#
# COMPACT_ATOMS: atom_id res chain seq x y z
N MET A 1 -1.63 21.92 -4.74
CA MET A 1 -2.17 20.65 -4.22
C MET A 1 -0.99 19.87 -3.71
N THR A 2 -0.87 19.72 -2.40
CA THR A 2 0.26 19.02 -1.79
C THR A 2 0.29 17.61 -2.35
N GLU A 3 1.41 17.24 -2.96
CA GLU A 3 1.70 15.85 -3.34
C GLU A 3 1.60 15.02 -2.05
N ASN A 4 0.52 14.26 -1.91
CA ASN A 4 0.32 13.39 -0.74
C ASN A 4 1.20 12.15 -0.94
N VAL A 5 2.49 12.33 -0.72
CA VAL A 5 3.48 11.25 -0.69
C VAL A 5 3.48 10.64 0.70
N VAL A 6 3.36 9.32 0.77
CA VAL A 6 3.49 8.55 1.99
C VAL A 6 4.61 7.53 1.87
N ASN A 7 5.40 7.40 2.93
CA ASN A 7 6.52 6.47 2.98
C ASN A 7 6.13 5.25 3.83
N LEU A 8 6.12 4.08 3.21
CA LEU A 8 5.66 2.83 3.82
C LEU A 8 6.77 1.79 3.77
N LEU A 9 6.97 1.06 4.86
CA LEU A 9 7.99 0.00 4.90
C LEU A 9 7.42 -1.29 4.33
N LEU A 10 8.04 -1.83 3.27
CA LEU A 10 7.85 -3.22 2.85
C LEU A 10 8.95 -4.07 3.49
N LYS A 11 8.57 -5.08 4.26
CA LYS A 11 9.50 -6.00 4.91
C LYS A 11 8.87 -7.37 5.09
N ASP A 12 9.58 -8.46 4.77
CA ASP A 12 9.09 -9.84 4.85
C ASP A 12 7.75 -10.06 4.10
N GLY A 13 7.52 -9.29 3.03
CA GLY A 13 6.27 -9.30 2.26
C GLY A 13 5.07 -8.64 2.96
N TYR A 14 5.31 -7.91 4.05
CA TYR A 14 4.32 -7.08 4.74
C TYR A 14 4.56 -5.60 4.47
N LEU A 15 3.49 -4.89 4.11
CA LEU A 15 3.51 -3.43 4.00
C LEU A 15 3.02 -2.82 5.31
N PHE A 16 3.91 -2.12 6.01
CA PHE A 16 3.65 -1.48 7.29
C PHE A 16 3.24 -0.02 7.08
N ILE A 17 2.14 0.35 7.73
CA ILE A 17 1.56 1.69 7.65
C ILE A 17 1.56 2.27 9.07
N PRO A 18 2.38 3.31 9.34
CA PRO A 18 2.36 3.99 10.63
C PRO A 18 0.98 4.55 10.96
N ALA A 19 0.63 4.58 12.24
CA ALA A 19 -0.65 5.10 12.72
C ALA A 19 -0.92 6.55 12.25
N SER A 20 0.12 7.38 12.16
CA SER A 20 0.03 8.74 11.62
C SER A 20 -0.38 8.74 10.15
N VAL A 21 0.32 7.99 9.31
CA VAL A 21 0.00 7.87 7.87
C VAL A 21 -1.41 7.31 7.67
N TYR A 22 -1.78 6.28 8.44
CA TYR A 22 -3.13 5.71 8.35
C TYR A 22 -4.20 6.75 8.69
N ARG A 23 -4.02 7.51 9.77
CA ARG A 23 -4.98 8.53 10.20
C ARG A 23 -5.05 9.72 9.22
N ASP A 24 -3.91 10.16 8.70
CA ASP A 24 -3.83 11.43 7.97
C ASP A 24 -4.08 11.25 6.45
N ALA A 25 -3.75 10.08 5.89
CA ALA A 25 -3.88 9.81 4.45
C ALA A 25 -4.83 8.66 4.10
N MET A 26 -5.00 7.65 4.97
CA MET A 26 -5.74 6.41 4.64
C MET A 26 -6.89 6.15 5.63
N ALA A 27 -7.46 7.20 6.20
CA ALA A 27 -8.48 7.09 7.24
C ALA A 27 -9.67 6.25 6.76
N ASP A 28 -10.23 5.47 7.70
CA ASP A 28 -11.38 4.57 7.51
C ASP A 28 -11.20 3.45 6.47
N LEU A 29 -10.05 3.37 5.81
CA LEU A 29 -9.76 2.35 4.84
C LEU A 29 -9.63 0.98 5.50
N ARG A 30 -10.37 0.00 4.99
CA ARG A 30 -10.38 -1.38 5.50
C ARG A 30 -9.62 -2.35 4.63
N ALA A 31 -9.65 -2.13 3.31
CA ALA A 31 -9.03 -2.98 2.32
C ALA A 31 -8.58 -2.17 1.12
N VAL A 32 -7.57 -2.68 0.41
CA VAL A 32 -7.11 -2.16 -0.87
C VAL A 32 -7.06 -3.26 -1.91
N ALA A 33 -7.34 -2.93 -3.17
CA ALA A 33 -6.83 -3.72 -4.27
C ALA A 33 -5.34 -3.36 -4.46
N VAL A 34 -4.52 -4.37 -4.70
CA VAL A 34 -3.08 -4.20 -4.96
C VAL A 34 -2.83 -4.63 -6.39
N LEU A 35 -2.21 -3.75 -7.17
CA LEU A 35 -1.95 -4.00 -8.59
C LEU A 35 -0.49 -3.73 -8.93
N TRP A 36 0.07 -4.58 -9.77
CA TRP A 36 1.37 -4.37 -10.41
C TRP A 36 1.13 -3.95 -11.86
N ARG A 37 1.45 -2.69 -12.21
CA ARG A 37 1.22 -2.13 -13.54
C ARG A 37 2.36 -1.21 -13.92
N SER A 38 2.91 -1.39 -15.13
CA SER A 38 4.04 -0.59 -15.62
C SER A 38 5.21 -0.52 -14.63
N ALA A 39 5.51 -1.65 -13.99
CA ALA A 39 6.48 -1.78 -12.89
C ALA A 39 6.18 -0.95 -11.63
N CYS A 40 4.99 -0.38 -11.48
CA CYS A 40 4.58 0.34 -10.27
C CYS A 40 3.59 -0.49 -9.45
N LEU A 41 3.76 -0.44 -8.12
CA LEU A 41 2.78 -0.97 -7.18
C LEU A 41 1.71 0.09 -6.90
N HIS A 42 0.44 -0.30 -7.04
CA HIS A 42 -0.70 0.56 -6.78
C HIS A 42 -1.53 0.01 -5.63
N LEU A 43 -1.94 0.89 -4.71
CA LEU A 43 -2.93 0.61 -3.67
C LEU A 43 -4.18 1.40 -3.98
N ILE A 44 -5.26 0.70 -4.32
CA ILE A 44 -6.54 1.30 -4.65
C ILE A 44 -7.49 1.10 -3.47
N PRO A 45 -8.04 2.17 -2.86
CA PRO A 45 -9.01 2.07 -1.80
C PRO A 45 -10.24 1.26 -2.24
N LEU A 46 -10.63 0.27 -1.45
CA LEU A 46 -11.91 -0.41 -1.62
C LEU A 46 -12.95 0.18 -0.68
N HIS A 47 -14.18 0.28 -1.17
CA HIS A 47 -15.28 0.84 -0.39
C HIS A 47 -15.67 -0.10 0.77
N PRO A 48 -16.21 0.44 1.87
CA PRO A 48 -16.77 -0.39 2.93
C PRO A 48 -17.82 -1.36 2.37
N GLY A 49 -17.71 -2.65 2.70
CA GLY A 49 -18.61 -3.70 2.22
C GLY A 49 -18.20 -4.38 0.92
N SER A 50 -17.09 -3.98 0.28
CA SER A 50 -16.49 -4.76 -0.81
C SER A 50 -16.03 -6.15 -0.31
N VAL A 51 -16.34 -7.21 -1.06
CA VAL A 51 -15.84 -8.56 -0.80
C VAL A 51 -14.46 -8.71 -1.46
N GLY A 52 -13.41 -8.93 -0.67
CA GLY A 52 -12.06 -9.24 -1.15
C GLY A 52 -11.04 -8.11 -0.95
N GLY A 53 -9.91 -8.23 -1.66
CA GLY A 53 -8.76 -7.33 -1.55
C GLY A 53 -7.84 -7.63 -0.35
N PHE A 54 -6.84 -6.78 -0.17
CA PHE A 54 -5.84 -6.88 0.88
C PHE A 54 -6.23 -6.01 2.07
N LEU A 55 -6.43 -6.65 3.22
CA LEU A 55 -6.92 -5.98 4.43
C LEU A 55 -5.83 -5.14 5.10
N LEU A 56 -6.22 -3.95 5.57
CA LEU A 56 -5.41 -3.11 6.46
C LEU A 56 -5.64 -3.56 7.91
N LYS A 57 -4.91 -4.60 8.33
CA LYS A 57 -5.05 -5.21 9.66
C LYS A 57 -4.49 -4.28 10.72
N ARG A 58 -5.12 -4.18 11.90
CA ARG A 58 -4.50 -3.51 13.05
C ARG A 58 -3.29 -4.32 13.50
N ARG A 59 -2.11 -3.70 13.56
CA ARG A 59 -0.87 -4.34 13.99
C ARG A 59 -0.68 -4.25 15.51
N ASN A 60 -1.00 -3.11 16.11
CA ASN A 60 -0.79 -2.86 17.53
C ASN A 60 -1.81 -1.86 18.11
N LEU A 61 -1.71 -1.61 19.43
CA LEU A 61 -2.59 -0.68 20.12
C LEU A 61 -2.34 0.79 19.74
N ALA A 62 -1.15 1.15 19.25
CA ALA A 62 -0.83 2.50 18.78
C ALA A 62 -1.60 2.88 17.49
N GLY A 63 -2.17 1.89 16.78
CA GLY A 63 -3.01 2.13 15.60
C GLY A 63 -2.31 1.87 14.28
N ASP A 64 -1.08 1.35 14.30
CA ASP A 64 -0.37 0.95 13.07
C ASP A 64 -1.18 -0.10 12.31
N ARG A 65 -1.10 -0.04 10.98
CA ARG A 65 -1.67 -1.05 10.09
C ARG A 65 -0.60 -1.89 9.43
N VAL A 66 -1.00 -3.07 9.00
CA VAL A 66 -0.19 -3.96 8.19
C VAL A 66 -1.04 -4.61 7.10
N ILE A 67 -0.48 -4.70 5.91
CA ILE A 67 -1.05 -5.42 4.78
C ILE A 67 -0.15 -6.64 4.51
N ASP A 68 -0.76 -7.81 4.36
CA ASP A 68 -0.05 -9.05 4.00
C ASP A 68 -0.03 -9.21 2.48
N LEU A 69 1.11 -8.89 1.84
CA LEU A 69 1.28 -8.93 0.39
C LEU A 69 2.02 -10.20 -0.07
N ARG A 70 2.29 -11.17 0.81
CA ARG A 70 3.15 -12.32 0.48
C ARG A 70 2.61 -13.15 -0.69
N ILE A 71 1.29 -13.36 -0.75
CA ILE A 71 0.65 -14.09 -1.86
C ILE A 71 0.80 -13.27 -3.16
N PHE A 72 0.48 -11.98 -3.11
CA PHE A 72 0.61 -11.09 -4.27
C PHE A 72 2.03 -11.06 -4.83
N LEU A 73 3.03 -10.86 -3.96
CA LEU A 73 4.43 -10.80 -4.37
C LEU A 73 4.90 -12.12 -4.98
N ARG A 74 4.42 -13.26 -4.46
CA ARG A 74 4.70 -14.59 -5.03
C ARG A 74 4.07 -14.76 -6.41
N GLU A 75 2.79 -14.41 -6.55
CA GLU A 75 2.05 -14.55 -7.81
C GLU A 75 2.62 -13.67 -8.93
N HIS A 76 3.23 -12.54 -8.58
CA HIS A 76 3.86 -11.62 -9.52
C HIS A 76 5.38 -11.84 -9.66
N GLU A 77 5.93 -12.92 -9.10
CA GLU A 77 7.38 -13.23 -9.13
C GLU A 77 8.27 -12.09 -8.60
N LEU A 78 7.73 -11.29 -7.68
CA LEU A 78 8.41 -10.16 -7.04
C LEU A 78 9.22 -10.61 -5.80
N GLN A 79 9.45 -11.91 -5.57
CA GLN A 79 10.08 -12.43 -4.35
C GLN A 79 11.61 -12.51 -4.43
N GLU A 80 12.30 -11.79 -3.54
CA GLU A 80 12.75 -12.31 -2.23
C GLU A 80 13.53 -11.26 -1.40
N ASN A 81 13.97 -10.13 -1.98
CA ASN A 81 14.83 -9.16 -1.26
C ASN A 81 14.39 -7.70 -1.30
N TYR A 82 13.20 -7.37 -1.82
CA TYR A 82 12.76 -5.97 -1.77
C TYR A 82 12.25 -5.62 -0.37
N GLU A 83 13.21 -5.32 0.50
CA GLU A 83 12.99 -4.63 1.76
C GLU A 83 13.35 -3.16 1.59
N GLY A 84 12.45 -2.29 2.01
CA GLY A 84 12.72 -0.87 1.89
C GLY A 84 11.53 0.00 2.17
N VAL A 85 11.83 1.29 2.27
CA VAL A 85 10.81 2.33 2.35
C VAL A 85 10.37 2.68 0.93
N LEU A 86 9.13 2.34 0.63
CA LEU A 86 8.45 2.68 -0.62
C LEU A 86 7.72 4.01 -0.47
N SER A 87 7.99 4.94 -1.38
CA SER A 87 7.27 6.20 -1.49
C SER A 87 6.07 6.04 -2.41
N PHE A 88 4.87 6.31 -1.88
CA PHE A 88 3.63 6.25 -2.62
C PHE A 88 3.04 7.65 -2.79
N LEU A 89 2.86 8.07 -4.04
CA LEU A 89 2.17 9.30 -4.40
C LEU A 89 0.67 9.02 -4.62
N TRP A 90 -0.21 9.85 -4.07
CA TRP A 90 -1.62 9.82 -4.43
C TRP A 90 -1.84 10.39 -5.84
N ILE A 91 -2.44 9.59 -6.73
CA ILE A 91 -2.82 9.97 -8.08
C ILE A 91 -4.36 10.09 -8.14
N PRO A 92 -4.93 11.31 -8.10
CA PRO A 92 -6.37 11.52 -8.05
C PRO A 92 -7.13 10.89 -9.21
N GLU A 93 -6.56 10.94 -10.42
CA GLU A 93 -7.17 10.44 -11.65
C GLU A 93 -7.33 8.91 -11.64
N GLN A 94 -6.50 8.22 -10.85
CA GLN A 94 -6.55 6.77 -10.69
C GLN A 94 -7.26 6.35 -9.39
N GLY A 95 -7.51 7.30 -8.48
CA GLY A 95 -7.95 7.00 -7.13
C GLY A 95 -7.01 6.03 -6.42
N ALA A 96 -5.69 6.18 -6.61
CA ALA A 96 -4.71 5.20 -6.17
C ALA A 96 -3.47 5.85 -5.54
N TRP A 97 -2.87 5.15 -4.58
CA TRP A 97 -1.49 5.40 -4.18
C TRP A 97 -0.56 4.59 -5.07
N GLN A 98 0.37 5.24 -5.77
CA GLN A 98 1.30 4.62 -6.71
C GLN A 98 2.74 4.80 -6.22
N THR A 99 3.57 3.75 -6.27
CA THR A 99 4.99 3.86 -5.93
C THR A 99 5.73 4.77 -6.92
N SER A 100 6.48 5.76 -6.45
CA SER A 100 7.27 6.63 -7.33
C SER A 100 8.61 6.03 -7.77
N GLN A 101 9.21 5.17 -6.94
CA GLN A 101 10.58 4.66 -7.16
C GLN A 101 10.65 3.44 -8.09
N LEU A 102 9.53 2.76 -8.32
CA LEU A 102 9.48 1.54 -9.12
C LEU A 102 8.99 1.80 -10.56
N CYS A 103 8.48 3.00 -10.84
CA CYS A 103 8.00 3.37 -12.16
C CYS A 103 9.16 3.76 -13.09
N PRO A 104 9.15 3.35 -14.37
CA PRO A 104 10.00 3.95 -15.38
C PRO A 104 9.64 5.44 -15.58
N GLU A 105 10.63 6.26 -15.92
CA GLU A 105 10.48 7.69 -16.21
C GLU A 105 9.46 8.01 -17.31
#